data_AF-A0A350IC42-F1
#
_entry.id   AF-A0A350IC42-F1
#
_cell.length_a   1.000
_cell.length_b   1.000
_cell.length_c   1.000
_cell.angle_alpha   90.00
_cell.angle_beta   90.00
_cell.angle_gamma   90.00
#
_symmetry.space_group_name_H-M   'P 1'
#
loop_
_entity.id
_entity.type
_entity.pdbx_description
1 polymer ?
#
loop_
_entity_poly.entity_id
_entity_poly.type
_entity_poly.pdbx_seq_one_letter_code
_entity_poly.pdbx_strand_id
1 'polypeptide(L)'
;MPHIVLKGQIKDKKKVHAYVHSLCHELGIGRMWSKVIFINFKTVLDDDNQGVCWGDTKEGYVDISIARSSEGVKIPYEMMMQTLAHEMVHAKQYIRGELNGWTQSWKGKKPRNYKYENAPWEKEAYAREEDLFDYCWRTMG
;
A
#
# COMPACT_ATOMS: atom_id res chain seq x y z
N MET A 1 -10.04 10.54 8.59
CA MET A 1 -9.08 9.73 7.85
C MET A 1 -8.02 9.18 8.78
N PRO A 2 -7.34 8.08 8.41
CA PRO A 2 -6.16 7.60 9.10
C PRO A 2 -5.11 8.70 9.22
N HIS A 3 -4.33 8.68 10.30
CA HIS A 3 -3.16 9.53 10.41
C HIS A 3 -2.06 9.00 9.46
N ILE A 4 -1.50 9.85 8.62
CA ILE A 4 -0.49 9.47 7.62
C ILE A 4 0.88 9.94 8.11
N VAL A 5 1.85 9.04 8.14
CA VAL A 5 3.24 9.35 8.52
C VAL A 5 4.19 8.95 7.40
N LEU A 6 4.74 9.94 6.70
CA LEU A 6 5.74 9.73 5.65
C LEU A 6 7.16 9.78 6.22
N LYS A 7 7.92 8.70 6.07
CA LYS A 7 9.33 8.57 6.51
C LYS A 7 10.26 8.31 5.33
N GLY A 8 11.53 8.67 5.49
CA GLY A 8 12.55 8.55 4.44
C GLY A 8 12.59 9.74 3.47
N GLN A 9 13.46 9.61 2.46
CA GLN A 9 13.67 10.63 1.44
C GLN A 9 12.85 10.32 0.20
N ILE A 10 11.93 11.24 -0.12
CA ILE A 10 11.10 11.20 -1.32
C ILE A 10 10.90 12.63 -1.82
N LYS A 11 10.86 12.81 -3.14
CA LYS A 11 10.55 14.12 -3.73
C LYS A 11 9.06 14.43 -3.53
N ASP A 12 8.75 15.74 -3.48
CA ASP A 12 7.38 16.26 -3.43
C ASP A 12 6.51 15.65 -2.32
N LYS A 13 7.05 15.56 -1.09
CA LYS A 13 6.34 14.98 0.07
C LYS A 13 4.91 15.48 0.26
N LYS A 14 4.64 16.77 -0.02
CA LYS A 14 3.28 17.34 0.05
C LYS A 14 2.34 16.72 -1.00
N LYS A 15 2.81 16.53 -2.24
CA LYS A 15 2.05 15.87 -3.32
C LYS A 15 1.80 14.41 -2.98
N VAL A 16 2.82 13.69 -2.48
CA VAL A 16 2.67 12.30 -2.00
C VAL A 16 1.65 12.22 -0.86
N HIS A 17 1.66 13.16 0.08
CA HIS A 17 0.68 13.19 1.16
C HIS A 17 -0.75 13.43 0.65
N ALA A 18 -0.95 14.34 -0.31
CA ALA A 18 -2.23 14.57 -0.95
C ALA A 18 -2.71 13.33 -1.74
N TYR A 19 -1.80 12.66 -2.42
CA TYR A 19 -2.07 11.41 -3.12
C TYR A 19 -2.60 10.32 -2.19
N VAL A 20 -1.90 10.07 -1.07
CA VAL A 20 -2.35 9.08 -0.06
C VAL A 20 -3.71 9.47 0.53
N HIS A 21 -3.99 10.76 0.69
CA HIS A 21 -5.30 11.23 1.12
C HIS A 21 -6.40 10.85 0.11
N SER A 22 -6.16 11.04 -1.19
CA SER A 22 -7.09 10.65 -2.25
C SER A 22 -7.28 9.14 -2.31
N LEU A 23 -6.20 8.36 -2.24
CA LEU A 23 -6.27 6.90 -2.15
C LEU A 23 -7.13 6.45 -0.95
N CYS A 24 -6.96 7.08 0.22
CA CYS A 24 -7.79 6.78 1.38
C CYS A 24 -9.29 7.03 1.11
N HIS A 25 -9.62 8.10 0.39
CA HIS A 25 -11.00 8.41 0.02
C HIS A 25 -11.56 7.36 -0.93
N GLU A 26 -10.85 7.09 -2.03
CA GLU A 26 -11.27 6.17 -3.10
C GLU A 26 -11.40 4.73 -2.60
N LEU A 27 -10.48 4.29 -1.74
CA LEU A 27 -10.53 2.97 -1.09
C LEU A 27 -11.58 2.88 0.03
N GLY A 28 -12.30 3.97 0.31
CA GLY A 28 -13.33 4.03 1.34
C GLY A 28 -12.79 3.82 2.75
N ILE A 29 -11.52 4.16 3.01
CA ILE A 29 -10.90 4.15 4.34
C ILE A 29 -10.71 5.56 4.92
N GLY A 30 -11.16 6.60 4.22
CA GLY A 30 -11.07 8.01 4.63
C GLY A 30 -11.77 8.37 5.95
N ARG A 31 -12.56 7.46 6.54
CA ARG A 31 -13.21 7.64 7.85
C ARG A 31 -12.58 6.81 8.98
N MET A 32 -11.45 6.16 8.74
CA MET A 32 -10.77 5.31 9.74
C MET A 32 -9.85 6.14 10.64
N TRP A 33 -10.43 7.05 11.44
CA TRP A 33 -9.69 8.08 12.22
C TRP A 33 -8.77 7.53 13.31
N SER A 34 -9.05 6.34 13.83
CA SER A 34 -8.24 5.69 14.86
C SER A 34 -7.05 4.91 14.31
N LYS A 35 -6.87 4.88 12.98
CA LYS A 35 -5.83 4.10 12.32
C LYS A 35 -4.66 4.97 11.90
N VAL A 36 -3.47 4.38 11.84
CA VAL A 36 -2.25 5.04 11.38
C VAL A 36 -1.68 4.30 10.16
N ILE A 37 -1.28 5.04 9.12
CA ILE A 37 -0.60 4.51 7.94
C ILE A 37 0.82 5.06 7.94
N PHE A 38 1.79 4.20 8.20
CA PHE A 38 3.21 4.53 8.03
C PHE A 38 3.64 4.21 6.60
N ILE A 39 4.31 5.15 5.93
CA ILE A 39 4.86 4.95 4.59
C ILE A 39 6.35 5.28 4.64
N ASN A 40 7.17 4.27 4.41
CA ASN A 40 8.61 4.32 4.54
C ASN A 40 9.26 4.20 3.15
N PHE A 41 9.93 5.26 2.69
CA PHE A 41 10.75 5.19 1.48
C PHE A 41 12.17 4.74 1.83
N LYS A 42 12.55 3.53 1.41
CA LYS A 42 13.87 2.93 1.69
C LYS A 42 14.69 2.83 0.41
N THR A 43 16.02 2.73 0.52
CA THR A 43 16.87 2.61 -0.69
C THR A 43 16.59 1.31 -1.43
N VAL A 44 16.60 0.19 -0.71
CA VAL A 44 16.24 -1.15 -1.18
C VAL A 44 15.36 -1.81 -0.11
N LEU A 45 14.62 -2.85 -0.50
CA LEU A 45 13.91 -3.75 0.42
C LEU A 45 14.49 -5.15 0.32
N ASP A 46 14.10 -6.02 1.25
CA ASP A 46 14.48 -7.43 1.23
C ASP A 46 13.92 -8.12 -0.01
N ASP A 47 14.67 -9.11 -0.52
CA ASP A 47 14.37 -9.86 -1.76
C ASP A 47 14.15 -8.97 -3.00
N ASP A 48 14.74 -7.77 -3.03
CA ASP A 48 14.59 -6.77 -4.09
C ASP A 48 13.13 -6.34 -4.34
N ASN A 49 12.23 -6.54 -3.36
CA ASN A 49 10.83 -6.13 -3.46
C ASN A 49 10.70 -4.62 -3.72
N GLN A 50 9.74 -4.23 -4.55
CA GLN A 50 9.47 -2.82 -4.84
C GLN A 50 8.55 -2.18 -3.78
N GLY A 51 7.65 -2.98 -3.21
CA GLY A 51 6.69 -2.59 -2.18
C GLY A 51 6.44 -3.75 -1.23
N VAL A 52 6.17 -3.43 0.03
CA VAL A 52 5.69 -4.38 1.04
C VAL A 52 4.72 -3.65 1.96
N CYS A 53 3.57 -4.26 2.22
CA CYS A 53 2.61 -3.80 3.22
C CYS A 53 2.34 -4.87 4.26
N TRP A 54 2.39 -4.46 5.52
CA TRP A 54 2.00 -5.30 6.65
C TRP A 54 1.03 -4.57 7.56
N GLY A 55 0.08 -5.31 8.11
CA GLY A 55 -0.77 -4.83 9.19
C GLY A 55 -1.72 -5.89 9.70
N ASP A 56 -2.47 -5.52 10.72
CA ASP A 56 -3.57 -6.32 11.25
C ASP A 56 -4.63 -5.42 11.87
N THR A 57 -5.89 -5.89 11.86
CA THR A 57 -7.02 -5.19 12.47
C THR A 57 -6.80 -4.77 13.92
N LYS A 58 -6.06 -5.58 14.70
CA LYS A 58 -5.85 -5.41 16.14
C LYS A 58 -4.75 -4.41 16.48
N GLU A 59 -3.75 -4.26 15.61
CA GLU A 59 -2.58 -3.40 15.85
C GLU A 59 -2.92 -1.91 15.74
N GLY A 60 -3.97 -1.57 15.00
CA GLY A 60 -4.39 -0.17 14.82
C GLY A 60 -3.54 0.62 13.82
N TYR A 61 -2.51 0.02 13.23
CA TYR A 61 -1.70 0.62 12.19
C TYR A 61 -1.41 -0.34 11.03
N VAL A 62 -0.95 0.21 9.92
CA VAL A 62 -0.35 -0.49 8.79
C VAL A 62 1.01 0.15 8.49
N ASP A 63 1.99 -0.67 8.13
CA ASP A 63 3.31 -0.25 7.69
C ASP A 63 3.48 -0.60 6.21
N ILE A 64 3.73 0.43 5.40
CA ILE A 64 4.07 0.32 3.99
C ILE A 64 5.53 0.70 3.83
N SER A 65 6.29 -0.11 3.12
CA SER A 65 7.65 0.20 2.68
C SER A 65 7.71 0.21 1.17
N ILE A 66 8.31 1.25 0.58
CA ILE A 66 8.51 1.40 -0.87
C ILE A 66 10.01 1.56 -1.15
N ALA A 67 10.52 0.75 -2.07
CA ALA A 67 11.92 0.82 -2.50
C ALA A 67 12.17 2.02 -3.43
N ARG A 68 13.39 2.56 -3.41
CA ARG A 68 13.85 3.56 -4.40
C ARG A 68 14.73 2.94 -5.48
N SER A 69 15.21 1.73 -5.24
CA SER A 69 15.97 0.89 -6.14
C SER A 69 15.60 -0.56 -5.91
N SER A 70 15.63 -1.37 -6.97
CA SER A 70 15.40 -2.81 -6.96
C SER A 70 16.29 -3.41 -8.05
N GLU A 71 16.88 -4.59 -7.80
CA GLU A 71 17.78 -5.28 -8.75
C GLU A 71 18.95 -4.39 -9.23
N GLY A 72 19.47 -3.54 -8.33
CA GLY A 72 20.58 -2.62 -8.61
C GLY A 72 20.23 -1.39 -9.46
N VAL A 73 18.97 -1.24 -9.90
CA VAL A 73 18.52 -0.09 -10.70
C VAL A 73 17.62 0.83 -9.89
N LYS A 74 17.64 2.14 -10.19
CA LYS A 74 16.72 3.11 -9.56
C LYS A 74 15.31 2.94 -10.13
N ILE A 75 14.32 2.90 -9.24
CA ILE A 75 12.91 2.82 -9.63
C ILE A 75 12.44 4.22 -10.07
N PRO A 76 11.82 4.36 -11.25
CA PRO A 76 11.20 5.60 -11.66
C PRO A 76 10.15 6.08 -10.64
N TYR A 77 10.07 7.39 -10.42
CA TYR A 77 9.18 7.93 -9.40
C TYR A 77 7.70 7.57 -9.61
N GLU A 78 7.23 7.54 -10.86
CA GLU A 78 5.85 7.15 -11.16
C GLU A 78 5.59 5.68 -10.81
N MET A 79 6.53 4.79 -11.11
CA MET A 79 6.45 3.39 -10.70
C MET A 79 6.36 3.27 -9.17
N MET A 80 7.16 4.04 -8.42
CA MET A 80 7.03 4.05 -6.95
C MET A 80 5.64 4.48 -6.47
N MET A 81 4.98 5.41 -7.17
CA MET A 81 3.63 5.87 -6.82
C MET A 81 2.55 4.87 -7.23
N GLN A 82 2.74 4.13 -8.32
CA GLN A 82 1.89 2.99 -8.68
C GLN A 82 2.04 1.84 -7.68
N THR A 83 3.27 1.49 -7.30
CA THR A 83 3.53 0.53 -6.21
C THR A 83 2.87 1.00 -4.92
N LEU A 84 2.91 2.29 -4.60
CA LEU A 84 2.19 2.81 -3.43
C LEU A 84 0.67 2.65 -3.54
N ALA A 85 0.06 2.76 -4.74
CA ALA A 85 -1.37 2.44 -4.92
C ALA A 85 -1.66 0.96 -4.63
N HIS A 86 -0.80 0.05 -5.12
CA HIS A 86 -0.89 -1.39 -4.83
C HIS A 86 -0.86 -1.63 -3.31
N GLU A 87 0.16 -1.12 -2.62
CA GLU A 87 0.30 -1.29 -1.17
C GLU A 87 -0.84 -0.64 -0.38
N MET A 88 -1.44 0.43 -0.91
CA MET A 88 -2.61 1.05 -0.29
C MET A 88 -3.87 0.18 -0.41
N VAL A 89 -3.99 -0.66 -1.43
CA VAL A 89 -5.04 -1.70 -1.48
C VAL A 89 -4.83 -2.69 -0.33
N HIS A 90 -3.60 -3.16 -0.09
CA HIS A 90 -3.29 -4.00 1.07
C HIS A 90 -3.56 -3.30 2.40
N ALA A 91 -3.20 -2.03 2.54
CA ALA A 91 -3.55 -1.24 3.72
C ALA A 91 -5.07 -1.22 3.96
N LYS A 92 -5.87 -1.02 2.92
CA LYS A 92 -7.34 -1.11 3.02
C LYS A 92 -7.77 -2.50 3.46
N GLN A 93 -7.18 -3.56 2.89
CA GLN A 93 -7.52 -4.95 3.21
C GLN A 93 -7.25 -5.25 4.69
N TYR A 94 -6.11 -4.82 5.23
CA TYR A 94 -5.78 -4.97 6.65
C TYR A 94 -6.68 -4.13 7.55
N ILE A 95 -6.88 -2.84 7.22
CA ILE A 95 -7.69 -1.91 8.02
C ILE A 95 -9.15 -2.39 8.12
N ARG A 96 -9.70 -2.99 7.05
CA ARG A 96 -11.06 -3.54 7.03
C ARG A 96 -11.16 -4.98 7.54
N GLY A 97 -10.05 -5.63 7.85
CA GLY A 97 -10.04 -7.04 8.26
C GLY A 97 -10.41 -8.01 7.16
N GLU A 98 -10.22 -7.60 5.91
CA GLU A 98 -10.34 -8.48 4.76
C GLU A 98 -9.12 -9.40 4.65
N LEU A 99 -7.93 -8.92 4.98
CA LEU A 99 -6.71 -9.72 5.07
C LEU A 99 -6.20 -9.71 6.51
N ASN A 100 -5.80 -10.88 7.01
CA ASN A 100 -5.16 -11.02 8.31
C ASN A 100 -3.66 -11.24 8.15
N GLY A 101 -2.82 -10.33 8.67
CA GLY A 101 -1.36 -10.37 8.49
C GLY A 101 -0.65 -11.55 9.15
N TRP A 102 -1.29 -12.21 10.12
CA TRP A 102 -0.71 -13.35 10.85
C TRP A 102 -1.11 -14.71 10.28
N THR A 103 -2.36 -14.84 9.88
CA THR A 103 -2.94 -16.10 9.41
C THR A 103 -3.10 -16.17 7.90
N GLN A 104 -2.91 -15.05 7.19
CA GLN A 104 -3.20 -14.90 5.76
C GLN A 104 -4.63 -15.33 5.39
N SER A 105 -5.55 -15.26 6.35
CA SER A 105 -6.96 -15.50 6.08
C SER A 105 -7.55 -14.33 5.29
N TRP A 106 -8.33 -14.66 4.27
CA TRP A 106 -8.93 -13.69 3.34
C TRP A 106 -10.45 -13.73 3.45
N LYS A 107 -11.05 -12.61 3.86
CA LYS A 107 -12.49 -12.43 4.07
C LYS A 107 -13.08 -13.57 4.89
N GLY A 108 -12.38 -13.90 6.00
CA GLY A 108 -12.73 -14.96 6.94
C GLY A 108 -12.44 -16.40 6.48
N LYS A 109 -11.91 -16.59 5.26
CA LYS A 109 -11.53 -17.91 4.74
C LYS A 109 -10.08 -18.21 5.08
N LYS A 110 -9.82 -19.43 5.55
CA LYS A 110 -8.46 -19.92 5.82
C LYS A 110 -7.60 -19.80 4.55
N PRO A 111 -6.30 -19.51 4.70
CA PRO A 111 -5.37 -19.54 3.57
C PRO A 111 -5.42 -20.91 2.90
N ARG A 112 -5.23 -20.92 1.58
CA ARG A 112 -5.02 -22.15 0.81
C ARG A 112 -3.62 -22.12 0.23
N ASN A 113 -3.19 -23.22 -0.36
CA ASN A 113 -1.91 -23.31 -1.05
C ASN A 113 -1.94 -22.57 -2.39
N TYR A 114 -2.01 -21.24 -2.34
CA TYR A 114 -1.91 -20.37 -3.50
C TYR A 114 -0.43 -20.08 -3.78
N LYS A 115 -0.04 -19.99 -5.06
CA LYS A 115 1.12 -19.16 -5.39
C LYS A 115 0.80 -17.74 -4.96
N TYR A 116 1.77 -17.03 -4.38
CA TYR A 116 1.55 -15.70 -3.80
C TYR A 116 0.85 -14.75 -4.78
N GLU A 117 1.38 -14.61 -6.00
CA GLU A 117 0.80 -13.83 -7.11
C GLU A 117 -0.66 -14.16 -7.46
N ASN A 118 -1.11 -15.37 -7.13
CA ASN A 118 -2.45 -15.86 -7.43
C ASN A 118 -3.40 -15.74 -6.24
N ALA A 119 -2.91 -15.26 -5.11
CA ALA A 119 -3.73 -15.03 -3.95
C ALA A 119 -4.81 -13.98 -4.25
N PRO A 120 -6.01 -14.11 -3.67
CA PRO A 120 -7.14 -13.25 -4.01
C PRO A 120 -6.91 -11.78 -3.60
N TRP A 121 -6.10 -11.53 -2.57
CA TRP A 121 -5.74 -10.18 -2.14
C TRP A 121 -4.78 -9.49 -3.12
N GLU A 122 -3.79 -10.22 -3.63
CA GLU A 122 -2.88 -9.76 -4.69
C GLU A 122 -3.65 -9.46 -5.97
N LYS A 123 -4.56 -10.35 -6.38
CA LYS A 123 -5.41 -10.11 -7.56
C LYS A 123 -6.26 -8.86 -7.43
N GLU A 124 -6.77 -8.57 -6.23
CA GLU A 124 -7.51 -7.32 -5.97
C GLU A 124 -6.58 -6.09 -6.05
N ALA A 125 -5.33 -6.19 -5.58
CA ALA A 125 -4.35 -5.12 -5.65
C ALA A 125 -3.92 -4.81 -7.09
N TYR A 126 -3.49 -5.82 -7.85
CA TYR A 126 -3.13 -5.67 -9.26
C TYR A 126 -4.29 -5.15 -10.12
N ALA A 127 -5.53 -5.59 -9.85
CA ALA A 127 -6.69 -5.12 -10.61
C ALA A 127 -7.05 -3.66 -10.34
N ARG A 128 -6.49 -3.02 -9.30
CA ARG A 128 -6.84 -1.66 -8.87
C ARG A 128 -5.69 -0.67 -8.94
N GLU A 129 -4.44 -1.12 -8.91
CA GLU A 129 -3.29 -0.22 -8.79
C GLU A 129 -3.21 0.82 -9.91
N GLU A 130 -3.51 0.42 -11.16
CA GLU A 130 -3.42 1.30 -12.34
C GLU A 130 -4.54 2.35 -12.29
N ASP A 131 -5.79 1.93 -12.10
CA ASP A 131 -6.93 2.83 -11.98
C ASP A 131 -6.77 3.82 -10.82
N LEU A 132 -6.29 3.34 -9.66
CA LEU A 132 -6.04 4.17 -8.49
C LEU A 132 -4.91 5.17 -8.75
N PHE A 133 -3.83 4.73 -9.38
CA PHE A 133 -2.73 5.60 -9.75
C PHE A 133 -3.20 6.67 -10.74
N ASP A 134 -3.91 6.29 -11.80
CA ASP A 134 -4.38 7.23 -12.80
C ASP A 134 -5.35 8.25 -12.21
N TYR A 135 -6.34 7.77 -11.46
CA TYR A 135 -7.36 8.63 -10.88
C TYR A 135 -6.84 9.50 -9.74
N CYS A 136 -6.01 8.98 -8.84
CA CYS A 136 -5.55 9.72 -7.67
C CYS A 136 -4.21 10.43 -7.85
N TRP A 137 -3.34 10.01 -8.77
CA TRP A 137 -2.03 10.63 -8.97
C TRP A 137 -1.98 11.52 -10.21
N ARG A 138 -2.38 11.00 -11.38
CA ARG A 138 -2.23 11.71 -12.66
C ARG A 138 -3.19 12.88 -12.81
N THR A 139 -4.36 12.83 -12.16
CA THR A 139 -5.32 13.95 -12.16
C THR A 139 -4.94 15.08 -11.18
N MET A 140 -3.98 14.84 -10.28
CA MET A 140 -3.43 15.87 -9.40
C MET A 140 -2.42 16.71 -10.18
N GLY A 141 -2.92 17.74 -10.86
CA GLY A 141 -2.13 18.80 -11.52
C GLY A 141 -1.08 19.39 -10.58
#